data_AF-A0A4U1J978-F1
#
_entry.id   AF-A0A4U1J978-F1
#
_cell.length_a   1.000
_cell.length_b   1.000
_cell.length_c   1.000
_cell.angle_alpha   90.00
_cell.angle_beta   90.00
_cell.angle_gamma   90.00
#
_symmetry.space_group_name_H-M   'P 1'
#
loop_
_entity.id
_entity.type
_entity.pdbx_description
1 polymer ?
#
loop_
_entity_poly.entity_id
_entity_poly.type
_entity_poly.pdbx_seq_one_letter_code
_entity_poly.pdbx_strand_id
1 'polypeptide(L)'
;MSNGPKAIYNGPSVCDITDIKNDIIDLPDGEKQHLKFEKDGLEEVLNELHQAKSGALAKAGIAIDVVTRIEGRTGRLKVVRERKGIAKKMYEVLDETEAHEEHLREGDIAIVAKTVQTAAKHIDPSVAASFEKTLKYYSQIGEKAAATRRKNAKAAAEAAAAEKASDGST
;
A
#
# COMPACT_ATOMS: atom_id res chain seq x y z
N MET A 1 -16.16 -3.12 14.08
CA MET A 1 -15.13 -3.47 13.09
C MET A 1 -15.39 -4.90 12.68
N SER A 2 -15.53 -5.18 11.39
CA SER A 2 -15.82 -6.52 10.89
C SER A 2 -14.60 -7.42 11.11
N ASN A 3 -14.67 -8.32 12.09
CA ASN A 3 -13.71 -9.42 12.25
C ASN A 3 -14.12 -10.56 11.33
N GLY A 4 -14.02 -10.33 10.01
CA GLY A 4 -14.14 -11.42 9.04
C GLY A 4 -13.06 -12.47 9.29
N PRO A 5 -13.29 -13.75 8.92
CA PRO A 5 -12.30 -14.80 9.12
C PRO A 5 -11.00 -14.45 8.38
N LYS A 6 -9.88 -14.47 9.10
CA LYS A 6 -8.54 -14.39 8.49
C LYS A 6 -8.33 -15.66 7.66
N ALA A 7 -8.17 -15.51 6.35
CA ALA A 7 -7.85 -16.62 5.47
C ALA A 7 -6.35 -16.62 5.15
N ILE A 8 -5.73 -17.80 5.17
CA ILE A 8 -4.36 -17.97 4.67
C ILE A 8 -4.38 -17.70 3.17
N TYR A 9 -3.45 -16.87 2.69
CA TYR A 9 -3.32 -16.61 1.27
C TYR A 9 -3.01 -17.92 0.52
N ASN A 10 -3.85 -18.24 -0.47
CA ASN A 10 -3.77 -19.43 -1.30
C ASN A 10 -3.58 -19.11 -2.79
N GLY A 11 -3.21 -17.86 -3.11
CA GLY A 11 -2.93 -17.43 -4.48
C GLY A 11 -1.49 -17.70 -4.91
N PRO A 12 -1.06 -17.15 -6.06
CA PRO A 12 0.30 -17.32 -6.57
C PRO A 12 1.37 -16.87 -5.57
N SER A 13 2.31 -17.77 -5.27
CA SER A 13 3.49 -17.48 -4.44
C SER A 13 4.73 -17.11 -5.25
N VAL A 14 4.65 -17.17 -6.58
CA VAL A 14 5.75 -16.89 -7.51
C VAL A 14 5.24 -15.99 -8.63
N CYS A 15 6.00 -14.93 -8.93
CA CYS A 15 5.83 -14.11 -10.12
C CYS A 15 7.15 -14.12 -10.91
N ASP A 16 7.25 -15.04 -11.87
CA ASP A 16 8.42 -15.12 -12.75
C ASP A 16 8.23 -14.23 -13.98
N ILE A 17 9.26 -13.43 -14.27
CA ILE A 17 9.34 -12.48 -15.38
C ILE A 17 10.56 -12.75 -16.27
N THR A 18 11.23 -13.90 -16.08
CA THR A 18 12.46 -14.25 -16.80
C THR A 18 12.25 -14.29 -18.32
N ASP A 19 11.07 -14.73 -18.75
CA ASP A 19 10.66 -14.79 -20.17
C ASP A 19 10.58 -13.41 -20.84
N ILE A 20 10.29 -12.36 -20.07
CA ILE A 20 10.20 -10.97 -20.56
C ILE A 20 11.34 -10.08 -20.04
N LYS A 21 12.40 -10.65 -19.47
CA LYS A 21 13.50 -9.89 -18.85
C LYS A 21 14.10 -8.82 -19.76
N ASN A 22 14.23 -9.13 -21.05
CA ASN A 22 14.83 -8.22 -22.04
C ASN A 22 13.84 -7.13 -22.53
N ASP A 23 12.57 -7.23 -22.17
CA ASP A 23 11.50 -6.29 -22.55
C ASP A 23 11.10 -5.35 -21.39
N ILE A 24 11.59 -5.58 -20.17
CA ILE A 24 11.28 -4.75 -19.00
C ILE A 24 12.21 -3.54 -18.97
N ILE A 25 11.61 -2.38 -18.71
CA ILE A 25 12.31 -1.09 -18.65
C ILE A 25 12.06 -0.49 -17.28
N ASP A 26 13.15 -0.11 -16.60
CA ASP A 26 13.11 0.75 -15.44
C ASP A 26 13.19 2.21 -15.90
N LEU A 27 12.14 2.97 -15.63
CA LEU A 27 12.04 4.37 -16.05
C LEU A 27 12.38 5.26 -14.84
N PRO A 28 13.28 6.24 -15.00
CA PRO A 28 13.52 7.26 -13.99
C PRO A 28 12.23 7.97 -13.54
N ASP A 29 12.28 8.51 -12.33
CA ASP A 29 11.16 9.25 -11.75
C ASP A 29 10.73 10.40 -12.66
N GLY A 30 9.41 10.51 -12.86
CA GLY A 30 8.81 11.53 -13.72
C GLY A 30 8.72 11.19 -15.21
N GLU A 31 9.53 10.27 -15.74
CA GLU A 31 9.52 9.99 -17.19
C GLU A 31 8.20 9.41 -17.71
N LYS A 32 7.42 8.76 -16.84
CA LYS A 32 6.08 8.25 -17.16
C LYS A 32 5.11 9.34 -17.64
N GLN A 33 5.32 10.61 -17.27
CA GLN A 33 4.39 11.71 -17.57
C GLN A 33 4.29 12.04 -19.07
N HIS A 34 5.35 11.78 -19.84
CA HIS A 34 5.41 12.11 -21.26
C HIS A 34 5.06 10.93 -22.17
N LEU A 35 4.78 9.75 -21.60
CA LEU A 35 4.44 8.57 -22.37
C LEU A 35 3.00 8.64 -22.87
N LYS A 36 2.79 8.06 -24.06
CA LYS A 36 1.45 7.91 -24.64
C LYS A 36 0.87 6.59 -24.15
N PHE A 37 -0.38 6.65 -23.69
CA PHE A 37 -1.11 5.49 -23.22
C PHE A 37 -2.18 5.05 -24.22
N GLU A 38 -2.64 3.82 -24.02
CA GLU A 38 -3.83 3.29 -24.68
C GLU A 38 -5.02 4.24 -24.48
N LYS A 39 -5.85 4.33 -25.51
CA LYS A 39 -7.08 5.12 -25.54
C LYS A 39 -8.26 4.19 -25.77
N ASP A 40 -9.44 4.67 -25.43
CA ASP A 40 -10.70 4.02 -25.78
C ASP A 40 -10.76 3.79 -27.30
N GLY A 41 -11.23 2.62 -27.70
CA GLY A 41 -11.33 2.23 -29.12
C GLY A 41 -10.12 1.46 -29.68
N LEU A 42 -9.13 1.07 -28.87
CA LEU A 42 -7.93 0.39 -29.38
C LEU A 42 -8.25 -0.96 -30.02
N GLU A 43 -9.20 -1.72 -29.48
CA GLU A 43 -9.54 -3.05 -29.99
C GLU A 43 -10.10 -2.99 -31.41
N GLU A 44 -10.99 -2.04 -31.69
CA GLU A 44 -11.52 -1.79 -33.02
C GLU A 44 -10.41 -1.40 -34.00
N VAL A 45 -9.46 -0.55 -33.57
CA VAL A 45 -8.30 -0.18 -34.39
C VAL A 45 -7.40 -1.38 -34.69
N LEU A 46 -7.16 -2.26 -33.71
CA LEU A 46 -6.36 -3.47 -33.92
C LEU A 46 -7.04 -4.43 -34.90
N ASN A 47 -8.37 -4.59 -34.80
CA ASN A 47 -9.15 -5.38 -35.73
C ASN A 47 -9.12 -4.82 -37.15
N GLU A 48 -9.27 -3.50 -37.31
CA GLU A 48 -9.14 -2.80 -38.59
C GLU A 48 -7.75 -3.02 -39.21
N LEU A 49 -6.69 -2.78 -38.44
CA LEU A 49 -5.30 -2.98 -38.89
C LEU A 49 -5.03 -4.43 -39.29
N HIS A 50 -5.60 -5.39 -38.57
CA HIS A 50 -5.48 -6.81 -38.88
C HIS A 50 -6.14 -7.14 -40.22
N GLN A 51 -7.36 -6.66 -40.46
CA GLN A 51 -8.09 -6.87 -41.72
C GLN A 51 -7.39 -6.18 -42.91
N ALA A 52 -6.80 -5.00 -42.67
CA ALA A 52 -6.12 -4.21 -43.69
C ALA A 52 -4.90 -4.93 -44.31
N LYS A 53 -4.34 -5.95 -43.63
CA LYS A 53 -3.23 -6.79 -44.12
C LYS A 53 -3.54 -7.49 -45.45
N SER A 54 -4.81 -7.69 -45.77
CA SER A 54 -5.26 -8.31 -47.03
C SER A 54 -5.04 -7.45 -48.27
N GLY A 55 -4.54 -6.20 -48.14
CA GLY A 55 -4.07 -5.40 -49.27
C GLY A 55 -4.30 -3.89 -49.12
N ALA A 56 -5.12 -3.45 -48.17
CA ALA A 56 -5.37 -2.03 -47.92
C ALA A 56 -4.09 -1.29 -47.45
N LEU A 57 -3.24 -1.95 -46.67
CA LEU A 57 -1.96 -1.38 -46.22
C LEU A 57 -1.06 -1.00 -47.40
N ALA A 58 -0.92 -1.91 -48.38
CA ALA A 58 -0.09 -1.68 -49.57
C ALA A 58 -0.60 -0.51 -50.41
N LYS A 59 -1.93 -0.40 -50.57
CA LYS A 59 -2.57 0.74 -51.26
C LYS A 59 -2.31 2.07 -50.56
N ALA A 60 -2.21 2.06 -49.23
CA ALA A 60 -1.87 3.24 -48.43
C ALA A 60 -0.35 3.49 -48.31
N GLY A 61 0.50 2.67 -48.95
CA GLY A 61 1.96 2.77 -48.82
C GLY A 61 2.49 2.42 -47.43
N ILE A 62 1.71 1.70 -46.61
CA ILE A 62 2.08 1.30 -45.25
C ILE A 62 2.75 -0.08 -45.30
N ALA A 63 3.97 -0.16 -44.77
CA ALA A 63 4.68 -1.42 -44.65
C ALA A 63 4.00 -2.36 -43.64
N ILE A 64 3.81 -3.63 -44.01
CA ILE A 64 3.16 -4.64 -43.14
C ILE A 64 3.87 -4.79 -41.79
N ASP A 65 5.20 -4.61 -41.76
CA ASP A 65 6.03 -4.67 -40.55
C ASP A 65 5.61 -3.64 -39.49
N VAL A 66 5.01 -2.51 -39.89
CA VAL A 66 4.47 -1.55 -38.93
C VAL A 66 3.34 -2.19 -38.11
N VAL A 67 2.41 -2.87 -38.80
CA VAL A 67 1.27 -3.53 -38.14
C VAL A 67 1.76 -4.73 -37.32
N THR A 68 2.70 -5.52 -37.83
CA THR A 68 3.31 -6.62 -37.07
C THR A 68 3.98 -6.12 -35.79
N ARG A 69 4.66 -4.96 -35.81
CA ARG A 69 5.23 -4.36 -34.60
C ARG A 69 4.16 -3.89 -33.61
N ILE A 70 3.04 -3.37 -34.10
CA ILE A 70 1.91 -2.97 -33.23
C ILE A 70 1.35 -4.20 -32.52
N GLU A 71 1.01 -5.26 -33.25
CA GLU A 71 0.51 -6.51 -32.68
C GLU A 71 1.50 -7.12 -31.67
N GLY A 72 2.79 -7.14 -32.00
CA GLY A 72 3.82 -7.62 -31.09
C GLY A 72 3.91 -6.82 -29.78
N ARG A 73 3.79 -5.47 -29.86
CA ARG A 73 3.74 -4.61 -28.68
C ARG A 73 2.46 -4.83 -27.86
N THR A 74 1.31 -4.99 -28.52
CA THR A 74 0.04 -5.31 -27.86
C THR A 74 0.11 -6.64 -27.11
N GLY A 75 0.69 -7.67 -27.74
CA GLY A 75 0.91 -8.98 -27.11
C GLY A 75 1.79 -8.88 -25.86
N ARG A 76 2.93 -8.18 -25.95
CA ARG A 76 3.81 -7.95 -24.79
C ARG A 76 3.12 -7.17 -23.67
N LEU A 77 2.34 -6.13 -24.00
CA LEU A 77 1.59 -5.36 -23.00
C LEU A 77 0.61 -6.24 -22.22
N LYS A 78 -0.04 -7.22 -22.87
CA LYS A 78 -0.92 -8.18 -22.19
C LYS A 78 -0.15 -9.00 -21.15
N VAL A 79 1.02 -9.53 -21.51
CA VAL A 79 1.88 -10.30 -20.58
C VAL A 79 2.33 -9.43 -19.41
N VAL A 80 2.80 -8.21 -19.67
CA VAL A 80 3.22 -7.26 -18.61
C VAL A 80 2.05 -6.94 -17.66
N ARG A 81 0.84 -6.71 -18.18
CA ARG A 81 -0.34 -6.41 -17.37
C ARG A 81 -0.75 -7.57 -16.48
N GLU A 82 -0.69 -8.80 -16.99
CA GLU A 82 -0.95 -10.01 -16.21
C GLU A 82 0.05 -10.17 -15.06
N ARG A 83 1.36 -10.09 -15.36
CA ARG A 83 2.42 -10.18 -14.35
C ARG A 83 2.34 -9.06 -13.32
N LYS A 84 2.02 -7.83 -13.74
CA LYS A 84 1.77 -6.71 -12.83
C LYS A 84 0.61 -6.98 -11.89
N GLY A 85 -0.46 -7.61 -12.36
CA GLY A 85 -1.60 -8.01 -11.52
C GLY A 85 -1.18 -8.98 -10.41
N ILE A 86 -0.42 -10.03 -10.78
CA ILE A 86 0.12 -11.01 -9.84
C ILE A 86 1.03 -10.34 -8.81
N ALA A 87 2.02 -9.57 -9.28
CA ALA A 87 2.98 -8.88 -8.41
C ALA A 87 2.29 -7.90 -7.44
N LYS A 88 1.27 -7.16 -7.91
CA LYS A 88 0.50 -6.25 -7.05
C LYS A 88 -0.20 -7.00 -5.92
N LYS A 89 -0.84 -8.14 -6.22
CA LYS A 89 -1.52 -8.92 -5.17
C LYS A 89 -0.52 -9.55 -4.20
N MET A 90 0.64 -10.00 -4.69
CA MET A 90 1.72 -10.50 -3.83
C MET A 90 2.24 -9.41 -2.89
N TYR A 91 2.46 -8.20 -3.39
CA TYR A 91 2.83 -7.05 -2.56
C TYR A 91 1.77 -6.75 -1.50
N GLU A 92 0.49 -6.70 -1.89
CA GLU A 92 -0.64 -6.45 -0.98
C GLU A 92 -0.68 -7.46 0.17
N VAL A 93 -0.54 -8.75 -0.10
CA VAL A 93 -0.58 -9.76 0.98
C VAL A 93 0.67 -9.73 1.85
N LEU A 94 1.82 -9.31 1.33
CA LEU A 94 3.03 -9.12 2.14
C LEU A 94 2.88 -7.91 3.06
N ASP A 95 2.33 -6.81 2.58
CA ASP A 95 2.02 -5.61 3.36
C ASP A 95 1.00 -5.91 4.48
N GLU A 96 -0.06 -6.66 4.16
CA GLU A 96 -1.04 -7.14 5.15
C GLU A 96 -0.41 -8.09 6.19
N THR A 97 0.49 -8.98 5.75
CA THR A 97 1.19 -9.92 6.63
C THR A 97 2.17 -9.19 7.54
N GLU A 98 2.92 -8.23 7.01
CA GLU A 98 3.81 -7.37 7.80
C GLU A 98 3.02 -6.67 8.90
N ALA A 99 1.95 -5.96 8.55
CA ALA A 99 1.10 -5.29 9.53
C ALA A 99 0.53 -6.26 10.58
N HIS A 100 0.19 -7.50 10.18
CA HIS A 100 -0.29 -8.52 11.10
C HIS A 100 0.81 -8.97 12.07
N GLU A 101 2.00 -9.29 11.58
CA GLU A 101 3.14 -9.73 12.39
C GLU A 101 3.60 -8.61 13.34
N GLU A 102 3.62 -7.36 12.87
CA GLU A 102 3.87 -6.21 13.73
C GLU A 102 2.84 -6.11 14.86
N HIS A 103 1.55 -6.26 14.54
CA HIS A 103 0.50 -6.25 15.57
C HIS A 103 0.69 -7.35 16.61
N LEU A 104 1.04 -8.57 16.20
CA LEU A 104 1.32 -9.68 17.11
C LEU A 104 2.53 -9.39 17.99
N ARG A 105 3.63 -8.93 17.39
CA ARG A 105 4.85 -8.52 18.10
C ARG A 105 4.56 -7.45 19.15
N GLU A 106 3.76 -6.44 18.82
CA GLU A 106 3.36 -5.39 19.77
C GLU A 106 2.50 -5.94 20.92
N GLY A 107 1.63 -6.91 20.63
CA GLY A 107 0.87 -7.65 21.63
C GLY A 107 1.78 -8.38 22.63
N ASP A 108 2.79 -9.09 22.14
CA ASP A 108 3.76 -9.81 22.96
C ASP A 108 4.61 -8.86 23.81
N ILE A 109 5.08 -7.75 23.24
CA ILE A 109 5.80 -6.70 23.97
C ILE A 109 4.93 -6.16 25.11
N ALA A 110 3.65 -5.92 24.87
CA ALA A 110 2.71 -5.45 25.89
C ALA A 110 2.53 -6.47 27.03
N ILE A 111 2.47 -7.77 26.72
CA ILE A 111 2.41 -8.84 27.73
C ILE A 111 3.66 -8.81 28.61
N VAL A 112 4.85 -8.73 28.01
CA VAL A 112 6.12 -8.65 28.74
C VAL A 112 6.14 -7.41 29.64
N ALA A 113 5.81 -6.23 29.10
CA ALA A 113 5.82 -4.97 29.83
C ALA A 113 4.88 -5.02 31.05
N LYS A 114 3.65 -5.53 30.89
CA LYS A 114 2.69 -5.68 32.00
C LYS A 114 3.17 -6.66 33.06
N THR A 115 3.78 -7.76 32.63
CA THR A 115 4.34 -8.77 33.54
C THR A 115 5.46 -8.17 34.39
N VAL A 116 6.38 -7.43 33.75
CA VAL A 116 7.46 -6.71 34.44
C VAL A 116 6.91 -5.67 35.41
N GLN A 117 5.93 -4.85 35.00
CA GLN A 117 5.31 -3.86 35.89
C GLN A 117 4.68 -4.51 37.13
N THR A 118 4.00 -5.65 36.93
CA THR A 118 3.38 -6.40 38.02
C THR A 118 4.44 -6.96 38.97
N ALA A 119 5.50 -7.56 38.44
CA ALA A 119 6.62 -8.09 39.22
C ALA A 119 7.35 -6.98 39.99
N ALA A 120 7.62 -5.84 39.35
CA ALA A 120 8.26 -4.68 39.99
C ALA A 120 7.43 -4.13 41.15
N LYS A 121 6.09 -4.15 41.03
CA LYS A 121 5.20 -3.63 42.06
C LYS A 121 5.01 -4.58 43.24
N HIS A 122 5.03 -5.90 43.01
CA HIS A 122 4.57 -6.88 43.99
C HIS A 122 5.62 -7.90 44.42
N ILE A 123 6.71 -8.07 43.67
CA ILE A 123 7.71 -9.11 43.89
C ILE A 123 9.08 -8.49 44.17
N ASP A 124 9.66 -7.79 43.18
CA ASP A 124 10.98 -7.17 43.29
C ASP A 124 11.06 -5.89 42.44
N PRO A 125 11.13 -4.70 43.06
CA PRO A 125 11.27 -3.43 42.35
C PRO A 125 12.47 -3.34 41.41
N SER A 126 13.55 -4.09 41.67
CA SER A 126 14.79 -4.04 40.87
C SER A 126 14.59 -4.56 39.44
N VAL A 127 13.59 -5.42 39.22
CA VAL A 127 13.28 -6.03 37.90
C VAL A 127 12.96 -4.96 36.86
N ALA A 128 12.36 -3.83 37.26
CA ALA A 128 12.06 -2.75 36.32
C ALA A 128 13.31 -2.17 35.64
N ALA A 129 14.45 -2.12 36.34
CA ALA A 129 15.69 -1.55 35.81
C ALA A 129 16.22 -2.37 34.62
N SER A 130 16.07 -3.70 34.66
CA SER A 130 16.49 -4.60 33.58
C SER A 130 15.66 -4.46 32.31
N PHE A 131 14.45 -3.89 32.40
CA PHE A 131 13.49 -3.77 31.29
C PHE A 131 13.10 -2.33 30.97
N GLU A 132 13.92 -1.35 31.38
CA GLU A 132 13.63 0.08 31.23
C GLU A 132 13.23 0.45 29.78
N LYS A 133 13.97 -0.05 28.79
CA LYS A 133 13.69 0.23 27.36
C LYS A 133 12.33 -0.30 26.92
N THR A 134 11.97 -1.51 27.35
CA THR A 134 10.68 -2.13 27.03
C THR A 134 9.53 -1.36 27.68
N LEU A 135 9.69 -0.96 28.95
CA LEU A 135 8.69 -0.17 29.66
C LEU A 135 8.51 1.21 29.03
N LYS A 136 9.62 1.87 28.66
CA LYS A 136 9.61 3.16 27.96
C LYS A 136 9.00 3.07 26.57
N TYR A 137 9.26 2.00 25.82
CA TYR A 137 8.63 1.76 24.52
C TYR A 137 7.12 1.57 24.67
N TYR A 138 6.71 0.69 25.59
CA TYR A 138 5.30 0.41 25.88
C TYR A 138 4.51 1.64 26.35
N SER A 139 5.14 2.56 27.10
CA SER A 139 4.46 3.77 27.59
C SER A 139 4.16 4.82 26.51
N GLN A 140 4.82 4.77 25.33
CA GLN A 140 4.69 5.80 24.30
C GLN A 140 3.25 6.01 23.82
N ILE A 141 2.47 4.93 23.67
CA ILE A 141 1.07 5.02 23.25
C ILE A 141 0.23 5.70 24.33
N GLY A 142 0.44 5.32 25.60
CA GLY A 142 -0.24 5.92 26.75
C GLY A 142 0.08 7.41 26.91
N GLU A 143 1.35 7.78 26.73
CA GLU A 143 1.81 9.17 26.78
C GLU A 143 1.19 10.03 25.68
N LYS A 144 1.17 9.53 24.44
CA LYS A 144 0.49 10.20 23.31
C LYS A 144 -1.00 10.37 23.58
N ALA A 145 -1.68 9.32 24.06
CA ALA A 145 -3.11 9.38 24.38
C ALA A 145 -3.39 10.40 25.50
N ALA A 146 -2.56 10.45 26.54
CA ALA A 146 -2.68 11.43 27.61
C ALA A 146 -2.45 12.86 27.10
N ALA A 147 -1.45 13.08 26.25
CA ALA A 147 -1.19 14.39 25.63
C ALA A 147 -2.39 14.86 24.78
N THR A 148 -2.97 13.98 23.97
CA THR A 148 -4.18 14.29 23.18
C THR A 148 -5.37 14.64 24.07
N ARG A 149 -5.60 13.89 25.16
CA ARG A 149 -6.68 14.20 26.12
C ARG A 149 -6.50 15.58 26.75
N ARG A 150 -5.28 15.94 27.16
CA ARG A 150 -4.98 17.27 27.71
C ARG A 150 -5.23 18.38 26.69
N LYS A 151 -4.81 18.17 25.43
CA LYS A 151 -5.03 19.13 24.34
C LYS A 151 -6.53 19.35 24.09
N ASN A 152 -7.31 18.28 24.03
CA ASN A 152 -8.75 18.36 23.81
C ASN A 152 -9.49 19.03 24.97
N ALA A 153 -9.11 18.72 26.22
CA ALA A 153 -9.67 19.38 27.39
C ALA A 153 -9.40 20.89 27.41
N LYS A 154 -8.18 21.31 27.01
CA LYS A 154 -7.83 22.74 26.89
C LYS A 154 -8.63 23.43 25.79
N ALA A 155 -8.73 22.83 24.60
CA ALA A 155 -9.51 23.39 23.50
C ALA A 155 -11.01 23.52 23.84
N ALA A 156 -11.58 22.53 24.54
CA ALA A 156 -12.95 22.60 25.02
C ALA A 156 -13.16 23.72 26.07
N ALA A 157 -12.20 23.90 26.98
CA ALA A 157 -12.26 24.98 27.96
C ALA A 157 -12.14 26.37 27.31
N GLU A 158 -11.28 26.52 26.30
CA GLU A 158 -11.13 27.77 25.53
C GLU A 158 -12.38 28.08 24.70
N ALA A 159 -12.98 27.08 24.06
CA ALA A 159 -14.25 27.24 23.33
C ALA A 159 -15.40 27.66 24.26
N ALA A 160 -15.53 27.01 25.42
CA ALA A 160 -16.55 27.35 26.42
C ALA A 160 -16.34 28.75 27.02
N ALA A 161 -15.09 29.22 27.13
CA ALA A 161 -14.78 30.58 27.57
C ALA A 161 -15.10 31.63 26.50
N ALA A 162 -14.85 31.32 25.22
CA ALA A 162 -15.19 32.20 24.10
C ALA A 162 -16.73 32.34 23.93
N GLU A 163 -17.47 31.25 24.10
CA GLU A 163 -18.94 31.24 24.02
C GLU A 163 -19.58 32.07 25.16
N LYS A 164 -19.05 31.95 26.38
CA LYS A 164 -19.47 32.80 27.52
C LYS A 164 -19.10 34.27 27.37
N ALA A 165 -18.04 34.58 26.63
CA ALA A 165 -17.64 35.96 26.34
C ALA A 165 -18.52 36.61 25.26
N SER A 166 -19.12 35.82 24.35
CA SER A 166 -20.05 36.32 23.33
C SER A 166 -21.50 36.50 23.83
N ASP A 167 -21.93 35.75 24.85
CA ASP A 167 -23.31 35.77 25.37
C ASP A 167 -23.56 36.84 26.46
N GLY A 168 -22.52 37.58 26.86
CA GLY A 168 -22.57 38.66 27.86
C GLY A 168 -22.66 40.08 27.27
N SER A 169 -22.87 40.22 25.96
CA SER A 169 -22.95 41.50 25.25
C SER A 169 -24.32 41.70 24.59
N THR A 170 -25.38 41.79 25.40
CA THR A 170 -26.69 42.36 25.03
C THR A 170 -27.27 43.16 26.17
#